data_AF-A0A0K9GTA1-F1
#
_entry.id   AF-A0A0K9GTA1-F1
#
_cell.length_a   1.000
_cell.length_b   1.000
_cell.length_c   1.000
_cell.angle_alpha   90.00
_cell.angle_beta   90.00
_cell.angle_gamma   90.00
#
_symmetry.space_group_name_H-M   'P 1'
#
loop_
_entity.id
_entity.type
_entity.pdbx_description
1 polymer ?
#
loop_
_entity_poly.entity_id
_entity_poly.type
_entity_poly.pdbx_seq_one_letter_code
_entity_poly.pdbx_strand_id
1 'polypeptide(L)'
;MDINYRSGGFVVGLANPIIRHNTRQIPKTLKVNHSDNQEVSLSRPLHAEQEAEWIIQDILDKQSSGHALRDMAILYRTHAIGRAVFDKLVLADIVDR
;
A
#
# COMPACT_ATOMS: atom_id res chain seq x y z
N MET A 1 -23.27 -0.39 -10.01
CA MET A 1 -23.06 -0.24 -8.56
C MET A 1 -21.85 0.64 -8.41
N ASP A 2 -22.02 1.80 -7.78
CA ASP A 2 -21.00 2.87 -7.81
C ASP A 2 -20.45 3.20 -6.42
N ILE A 3 -20.84 2.43 -5.39
CA ILE A 3 -20.41 2.65 -4.00
C ILE A 3 -19.32 1.64 -3.63
N ASN A 4 -18.21 2.13 -3.10
CA ASN A 4 -17.11 1.35 -2.54
C ASN A 4 -17.29 1.21 -1.02
N TYR A 5 -17.18 -0.03 -0.52
CA TYR A 5 -17.29 -0.38 0.90
C TYR A 5 -16.00 -0.93 1.50
N ARG A 6 -14.91 -1.00 0.72
CA ARG A 6 -13.63 -1.60 1.14
C ARG A 6 -12.61 -0.56 1.58
N SER A 7 -12.54 0.55 0.86
CA SER A 7 -11.43 1.50 0.94
C SER A 7 -11.94 2.89 1.29
N GLY A 8 -11.15 3.59 2.09
CA GLY A 8 -11.42 4.96 2.50
C GLY A 8 -11.38 5.97 1.33
N GLY A 9 -11.85 7.18 1.62
CA GLY A 9 -12.00 8.26 0.65
C GLY A 9 -10.71 8.61 -0.10
N PHE A 10 -9.56 8.61 0.58
CA PHE A 10 -8.25 8.92 -0.03
C PHE A 10 -7.84 7.90 -1.10
N VAL A 11 -7.93 6.60 -0.79
CA VAL A 11 -7.56 5.52 -1.72
C VAL A 11 -8.46 5.54 -2.96
N VAL A 12 -9.78 5.65 -2.77
CA VAL A 12 -10.74 5.72 -3.88
C VAL A 12 -10.58 7.01 -4.68
N GLY A 13 -10.30 8.12 -3.98
CA GLY A 13 -10.02 9.44 -4.55
C GLY A 13 -8.80 9.44 -5.47
N LEU A 14 -7.74 8.70 -5.13
CA LEU A 14 -6.56 8.52 -5.99
C LEU A 14 -6.80 7.52 -7.14
N ALA A 15 -7.55 6.44 -6.88
CA ALA A 15 -7.80 5.42 -7.89
C ALA A 15 -8.64 5.92 -9.07
N ASN A 16 -9.66 6.75 -8.81
CA ASN A 16 -10.57 7.27 -9.84
C ASN A 16 -9.86 8.10 -10.94
N PRO A 17 -8.95 9.06 -10.64
CA PRO A 17 -8.15 9.74 -11.64
C PRO A 17 -7.20 8.81 -12.41
N ILE A 18 -6.52 7.88 -11.72
CA ILE A 18 -5.56 6.97 -12.35
C ILE A 18 -6.24 6.13 -13.44
N ILE A 19 -7.41 5.55 -13.16
CA ILE A 19 -8.09 4.69 -14.13
C ILE A 19 -8.61 5.45 -15.35
N ARG A 20 -8.94 6.75 -15.22
CA ARG A 20 -9.45 7.59 -16.32
C ARG A 20 -8.48 7.73 -17.50
N HIS A 21 -7.19 7.45 -17.29
CA HIS A 21 -6.21 7.45 -18.36
C HIS A 21 -6.30 6.22 -19.29
N ASN A 22 -7.07 5.18 -18.90
CA ASN A 22 -7.23 3.99 -19.73
C ASN A 22 -8.17 4.26 -20.92
N THR A 23 -7.68 3.99 -22.13
CA THR A 23 -8.42 4.23 -23.38
C THR A 23 -9.56 3.24 -23.61
N ARG A 24 -9.45 2.03 -23.07
CA ARG A 24 -10.49 0.98 -23.15
C ARG A 24 -11.08 0.73 -21.77
N GLN A 25 -11.93 1.66 -21.32
CA GLN A 25 -12.62 1.56 -20.04
C GLN A 25 -14.11 1.83 -20.21
N ILE A 26 -14.95 1.10 -19.47
CA ILE A 26 -16.33 1.51 -19.23
C ILE A 26 -16.30 2.69 -18.25
N PRO A 27 -16.82 3.88 -18.61
CA PRO A 27 -16.83 5.04 -17.74
C PRO A 27 -17.61 4.73 -16.45
N LYS A 28 -16.92 4.87 -15.32
CA LYS A 28 -17.50 4.72 -13.98
C LYS A 28 -16.69 5.55 -12.99
N THR A 29 -17.34 6.07 -11.97
CA THR A 29 -16.70 6.78 -10.85
C THR A 29 -17.20 6.15 -9.55
N LEU A 30 -16.26 5.66 -8.74
CA LEU A 30 -16.60 5.09 -7.44
C LEU A 30 -16.78 6.19 -6.39
N LYS A 31 -17.83 6.06 -5.58
CA LYS A 31 -18.15 6.93 -4.45
C LYS A 31 -17.91 6.17 -3.14
N VAL A 32 -17.53 6.91 -2.09
CA VAL A 32 -17.37 6.37 -0.73
C VAL A 32 -18.45 7.02 0.15
N ASN A 33 -19.09 6.23 1.00
CA ASN A 33 -20.18 6.71 1.87
C ASN A 33 -19.74 6.96 3.32
N HIS A 34 -18.44 6.87 3.60
CA HIS A 34 -17.85 7.12 4.91
C HIS A 34 -16.61 8.00 4.75
N SER A 35 -16.41 8.90 5.70
CA SER A 35 -15.18 9.67 5.83
C SER A 35 -14.16 8.81 6.55
N ASP A 36 -13.05 8.51 5.89
CA ASP A 36 -11.90 7.86 6.50
C ASP A 36 -10.72 8.83 6.49
N ASN A 37 -9.96 8.86 7.58
CA ASN A 37 -8.89 9.85 7.83
C ASN A 37 -7.49 9.32 7.50
N GLN A 38 -7.39 8.14 6.89
CA GLN A 38 -6.10 7.57 6.50
C GLN A 38 -5.60 8.19 5.20
N GLU A 39 -4.63 9.08 5.33
CA GLU A 39 -3.91 9.65 4.19
C GLU A 39 -3.00 8.60 3.53
N VAL A 40 -2.84 8.72 2.22
CA VAL A 40 -1.91 7.89 1.45
C VAL A 40 -0.55 8.57 1.43
N SER A 41 0.46 7.91 2.02
CA SER A 41 1.84 8.38 2.02
C SER A 41 2.53 8.07 0.68
N LEU A 42 3.37 8.99 0.20
CA LEU A 42 4.23 8.77 -0.97
C LEU A 42 5.69 9.05 -0.58
N SER A 43 6.55 8.06 -0.80
CA SER A 43 8.00 8.20 -0.64
C SER A 43 8.71 8.08 -1.99
N ARG A 44 9.89 8.69 -2.12
CA ARG A 44 10.77 8.62 -3.30
C ARG A 44 12.18 8.26 -2.87
N PRO A 45 12.45 6.99 -2.54
CA PRO A 45 13.77 6.53 -2.13
C PRO A 45 14.77 6.64 -3.30
N LEU A 46 16.03 6.86 -2.96
CA LEU A 46 17.13 6.98 -3.92
C LEU A 46 17.57 5.62 -4.47
N HIS A 47 17.41 4.55 -3.68
CA HIS A 47 17.78 3.18 -4.05
C HIS A 47 16.91 2.16 -3.30
N ALA A 48 16.92 0.90 -3.78
CA ALA A 48 16.08 -0.18 -3.26
C ALA A 48 16.30 -0.48 -1.77
N GLU A 49 17.55 -0.35 -1.29
CA GLU A 49 17.85 -0.56 0.14
C GLU A 49 17.14 0.46 1.04
N GLN A 50 17.08 1.72 0.62
CA GLN A 50 16.40 2.78 1.38
C GLN A 50 14.88 2.59 1.34
N GLU A 51 14.34 2.14 0.21
CA GLU A 51 12.93 1.74 0.10
C GLU A 51 12.61 0.62 1.09
N ALA A 52 13.45 -0.41 1.14
CA ALA A 52 13.28 -1.53 2.04
C ALA A 52 13.33 -1.11 3.51
N GLU A 53 14.31 -0.30 3.91
CA GLU A 53 14.41 0.23 5.28
C GLU A 53 13.17 1.03 5.68
N TRP A 54 12.68 1.88 4.78
CA TRP A 54 11.46 2.65 5.02
C TRP A 54 10.23 1.75 5.21
N ILE A 55 10.07 0.71 4.37
CA ILE A 55 8.98 -0.26 4.48
C ILE A 55 9.07 -1.04 5.81
N ILE A 56 10.26 -1.51 6.20
CA ILE A 56 10.44 -2.24 7.46
C ILE A 56 10.08 -1.36 8.65
N GLN A 57 10.56 -0.12 8.69
CA GLN A 57 10.25 0.81 9.77
C GLN A 57 8.74 1.03 9.89
N ASP A 58 8.05 1.23 8.75
CA ASP A 58 6.61 1.41 8.71
C ASP A 58 5.83 0.17 9.22
N ILE A 59 6.30 -1.04 8.92
CA ILE A 59 5.73 -2.29 9.44
C ILE A 59 5.91 -2.38 10.96
N LEU A 60 7.11 -2.09 11.47
CA LEU A 60 7.43 -2.12 12.90
C LEU A 60 6.60 -1.09 13.67
N ASP A 61 6.45 0.13 13.14
CA ASP A 61 5.65 1.19 13.74
C ASP A 61 4.16 0.75 13.83
N LYS A 62 3.63 0.15 12.77
CA LYS A 62 2.26 -0.38 12.75
C LYS A 62 2.05 -1.55 13.71
N GLN A 63 3.02 -2.46 13.82
CA GLN A 63 2.99 -3.53 14.83
C GLN A 63 3.01 -2.97 16.24
N SER A 64 3.88 -1.99 16.52
CA SER A 64 3.94 -1.33 17.84
C SER A 64 2.63 -0.63 18.20
N SER A 65 1.87 -0.22 17.17
CA SER A 65 0.53 0.37 17.28
C SER A 65 -0.60 -0.68 17.33
N GLY A 66 -0.28 -1.98 17.36
CA GLY A 66 -1.24 -3.08 17.54
C GLY A 66 -1.78 -3.73 16.26
N HIS A 67 -1.27 -3.38 15.08
CA HIS A 67 -1.69 -4.03 13.83
C HIS A 67 -1.01 -5.40 13.66
N ALA A 68 -1.77 -6.42 13.23
CA ALA A 68 -1.22 -7.74 12.98
C ALA A 68 -0.55 -7.81 11.60
N LEU A 69 0.50 -8.63 11.47
CA LEU A 69 1.23 -8.80 10.19
C LEU A 69 0.33 -9.34 9.08
N ARG A 70 -0.63 -10.22 9.42
CA ARG A 70 -1.63 -10.76 8.48
C ARG A 70 -2.52 -9.69 7.83
N ASP A 71 -2.62 -8.50 8.43
CA ASP A 71 -3.41 -7.39 7.91
C ASP A 71 -2.60 -6.49 6.96
N MET A 72 -1.32 -6.81 6.75
CA MET A 72 -0.39 -6.05 5.91
C MET A 72 -0.02 -6.84 4.65
N ALA A 73 0.14 -6.14 3.53
CA ALA A 73 0.59 -6.74 2.27
C ALA A 73 1.53 -5.80 1.53
N ILE A 74 2.61 -6.36 0.97
CA ILE A 74 3.57 -5.64 0.13
C ILE A 74 3.33 -6.08 -1.31
N LEU A 75 2.97 -5.13 -2.18
CA LEU A 75 2.74 -5.36 -3.61
C LEU A 75 3.89 -4.78 -4.41
N TYR A 76 4.52 -5.60 -5.26
CA TYR A 76 5.62 -5.19 -6.12
C TYR A 76 5.38 -5.64 -7.56
N ARG A 77 6.03 -4.97 -8.53
CA ARG A 77 5.82 -5.25 -9.96
C ARG A 77 6.60 -6.48 -10.44
N THR A 78 7.84 -6.69 -9.96
CA THR A 78 8.70 -7.80 -10.36
C THR A 78 9.48 -8.35 -9.16
N HIS A 79 9.86 -9.63 -9.20
CA HIS A 79 10.62 -10.27 -8.12
C HIS A 79 11.99 -9.62 -7.85
N ALA A 80 12.64 -9.08 -8.89
CA ALA A 80 13.93 -8.40 -8.74
C ALA A 80 13.83 -7.16 -7.82
N ILE A 81 12.73 -6.41 -7.91
CA ILE A 81 12.49 -5.22 -7.07
C ILE A 81 12.20 -5.64 -5.62
N GLY A 82 11.44 -6.72 -5.42
CA GLY A 82 11.06 -7.18 -4.09
C GLY A 82 12.19 -7.81 -3.26
N ARG A 83 13.34 -8.11 -3.87
CA ARG A 83 14.43 -8.85 -3.21
C ARG A 83 14.99 -8.12 -1.98
N ALA A 84 15.29 -6.83 -2.10
CA ALA A 84 15.84 -6.04 -1.00
C ALA A 84 14.89 -5.99 0.22
N VAL A 85 13.58 -5.84 -0.04
CA VAL A 85 12.55 -5.85 1.00
C VAL A 85 12.48 -7.21 1.68
N PHE A 86 12.51 -8.30 0.91
CA PHE A 86 12.49 -9.66 1.46
C PHE A 86 13.70 -9.95 2.35
N ASP A 87 14.91 -9.62 1.86
CA ASP A 87 16.14 -9.85 2.64
C ASP A 87 16.11 -9.07 3.96
N LYS A 88 15.60 -7.83 3.96
CA LYS A 88 15.40 -7.03 5.19
C LYS A 88 14.34 -7.62 6.14
N LEU A 89 13.22 -8.13 5.62
CA LEU A 89 12.19 -8.78 6.44
C LEU A 89 12.78 -9.97 7.21
N VAL A 90 13.59 -10.80 6.53
CA VAL A 90 14.27 -11.94 7.14
C VAL A 90 15.27 -11.49 8.21
N LEU A 91 16.08 -10.47 7.92
CA LEU A 91 17.04 -9.93 8.88
C LEU A 91 16.39 -9.32 10.12
N ALA A 92 15.19 -8.75 9.98
CA ALA A 92 14.43 -8.15 11.06
C ALA A 92 13.59 -9.16 11.86
N ASP A 93 13.64 -10.47 11.52
CA ASP A 93 12.78 -11.53 12.07
C ASP A 93 11.27 -11.19 11.99
N ILE A 94 10.86 -10.46 10.95
CA ILE A 94 9.45 -10.13 10.70
C ILE A 94 8.83 -11.29 9.93
N VAL A 95 8.32 -12.26 10.68
CA VAL A 95 7.63 -13.44 10.15
C VAL A 95 6.37 -13.69 10.96
N ASP A 96 5.25 -13.93 10.27
CA ASP A 96 4.00 -14.34 10.93
C ASP A 96 4.21 -15.75 11.52
N ARG A 97 4.11 -15.88 12.86
CA ARG A 97 4.36 -17.13 13.60
C ARG A 97 3.06 -17.85 13.92
#